data_AF-A0AAV2SM51-F1
#
_entry.id   AF-A0AAV2SM51-F1
#
_cell.length_a   1.000
_cell.length_b   1.000
_cell.length_c   1.000
_cell.angle_alpha   90.00
_cell.angle_beta   90.00
_cell.angle_gamma   90.00
#
_symmetry.space_group_name_H-M   'P 1'
#
loop_
_entity.id
_entity.type
_entity.pdbx_description
1 polymer ?
#
loop_
_entity_poly.entity_id
_entity_poly.type
_entity_poly.pdbx_seq_one_letter_code
_entity_poly.pdbx_strand_id
1 'polypeptide(L)'
;YKYFLLFLNRSKRARFGIKVYFNCPADEKWQGYSWAFEIFYGKESNLAVPPDADHLGKSEKAVVHMMLGLLGTWRQVYADNWFCSLALAEYLYTKRQTYLTGIVREGRGPPQFLQDERLHKKSSSFV
;
A
#
# COMPACT_ATOMS: atom_id res chain seq x y z
N TYR A 1 -3.17 31.24 -10.40
CA TYR A 1 -3.28 30.11 -11.34
C TYR A 1 -4.11 29.01 -10.69
N LYS A 2 -5.15 28.48 -11.36
CA LYS A 2 -6.00 27.40 -10.83
C LYS A 2 -5.93 26.21 -11.78
N TYR A 3 -5.03 25.28 -11.52
CA TYR A 3 -5.02 23.99 -12.20
C TYR A 3 -5.43 22.92 -11.19
N PHE A 4 -6.51 22.20 -11.48
CA PHE A 4 -6.87 20.96 -10.78
C PHE A 4 -6.49 19.79 -11.69
N LEU A 5 -5.49 19.01 -11.31
CA LEU A 5 -5.25 17.72 -11.93
C LEU A 5 -6.33 16.75 -11.44
N LEU A 6 -7.22 16.34 -12.34
CA LEU A 6 -8.19 15.28 -12.06
C LEU A 6 -7.57 13.92 -12.36
N PHE A 7 -7.63 13.01 -11.40
CA PHE A 7 -7.24 11.62 -11.59
C PHE A 7 -8.31 10.91 -12.41
N LEU A 8 -7.90 10.24 -13.50
CA LEU A 8 -8.77 9.40 -14.30
C LEU A 8 -8.62 7.93 -13.88
N ASN A 9 -9.71 7.35 -13.35
CA ASN A 9 -9.80 5.91 -13.09
C ASN A 9 -10.90 5.26 -13.93
N ARG A 10 -10.51 4.49 -14.96
CA ARG A 10 -11.45 3.87 -15.90
C ARG A 10 -12.38 2.84 -15.27
N SER A 11 -11.97 2.18 -14.18
CA SER A 11 -12.75 1.13 -13.54
C SER A 11 -13.75 1.65 -12.50
N LYS A 12 -13.67 2.94 -12.12
CA LYS A 12 -14.57 3.55 -11.14
C LYS A 12 -15.77 4.20 -11.84
N ARG A 13 -16.93 4.19 -11.16
CA ARG A 13 -18.18 4.82 -11.63
C ARG A 13 -17.98 6.31 -11.93
N ALA A 14 -17.40 7.05 -10.97
CA ALA A 14 -16.93 8.40 -11.18
C ALA A 14 -15.50 8.35 -11.72
N ARG A 15 -15.37 8.49 -13.05
CA ARG A 15 -14.10 8.30 -13.75
C ARG A 15 -13.10 9.42 -13.46
N PHE A 16 -13.58 10.65 -13.25
CA PHE A 16 -12.76 11.81 -12.94
C PHE A 16 -12.99 12.21 -11.50
N GLY A 17 -11.91 12.45 -10.75
CA GLY A 17 -12.01 12.91 -9.38
C GLY A 17 -10.66 13.13 -8.73
N ILE A 18 -10.70 13.41 -7.43
CA ILE A 18 -9.51 13.51 -6.58
C ILE A 18 -9.29 12.14 -5.97
N LYS A 19 -8.08 11.58 -6.14
CA LYS A 19 -7.70 10.34 -5.50
C LYS A 19 -7.18 10.66 -4.10
N VAL A 20 -7.68 9.93 -3.10
CA VAL A 20 -7.30 10.08 -1.69
C VAL A 20 -6.94 8.70 -1.15
N TYR A 21 -5.87 8.62 -0.38
CA TYR A 21 -5.49 7.46 0.42
C TYR A 21 -6.09 7.59 1.81
N PHE A 22 -6.58 6.49 2.38
CA PHE A 22 -7.12 6.43 3.73
C PHE A 22 -6.45 5.29 4.48
N ASN A 23 -6.13 5.52 5.75
CA ASN A 23 -5.73 4.49 6.70
C ASN A 23 -6.79 4.42 7.80
N CYS A 24 -7.44 3.27 7.88
CA CYS A 24 -8.55 3.05 8.80
C CYS A 24 -8.27 1.79 9.65
N PRO A 25 -8.64 1.79 10.93
CA PRO A 25 -8.61 0.58 11.73
C PRO A 25 -9.57 -0.47 11.16
N ALA A 26 -9.17 -1.73 11.25
CA ALA A 26 -10.00 -2.87 10.86
C ALA A 26 -10.95 -3.34 11.97
N ASP A 27 -10.78 -2.84 13.20
CA ASP A 27 -11.61 -3.21 14.36
C ASP A 27 -13.02 -2.64 14.22
N GLU A 28 -14.02 -3.50 14.41
CA GLU A 28 -15.45 -3.18 14.31
C GLU A 28 -15.87 -2.05 15.26
N LYS A 29 -15.20 -1.87 16.40
CA LYS A 29 -15.49 -0.79 17.36
C LYS A 29 -15.18 0.59 16.80
N TRP A 30 -14.28 0.67 15.83
CA TRP A 30 -13.79 1.91 15.24
C TRP A 30 -14.31 2.12 13.82
N GLN A 31 -15.45 1.52 13.49
CA GLN A 31 -16.11 1.74 12.20
C GLN A 31 -16.33 3.24 11.94
N GLY A 32 -15.91 3.70 10.77
CA GLY A 32 -15.98 5.11 10.37
C GLY A 32 -14.82 5.99 10.87
N TYR A 33 -13.94 5.48 11.72
CA TYR A 33 -12.74 6.21 12.11
C TYR A 33 -11.68 6.14 10.99
N SER A 34 -11.02 7.26 10.72
CA SER A 34 -9.86 7.35 9.83
C SER A 34 -8.68 7.89 10.62
N TRP A 35 -7.60 7.12 10.68
CA TRP A 35 -6.38 7.53 11.37
C TRP A 35 -5.66 8.63 10.59
N ALA A 36 -5.47 8.41 9.30
CA ALA A 36 -4.78 9.32 8.41
C ALA A 36 -5.41 9.30 7.01
N PHE A 37 -5.29 10.40 6.29
CA PHE A 37 -5.61 10.48 4.87
C PHE A 37 -4.58 11.35 4.15
N GLU A 38 -4.34 11.06 2.88
CA GLU A 38 -3.42 11.83 2.05
C GLU A 38 -3.97 11.97 0.63
N ILE A 39 -3.89 13.18 0.08
CA ILE A 39 -4.36 13.46 -1.28
C ILE A 39 -3.28 13.05 -2.28
N PHE A 40 -3.66 12.34 -3.33
CA PHE A 40 -2.72 11.94 -4.38
C PHE A 40 -2.54 13.06 -5.41
N TYR A 41 -1.38 13.71 -5.38
CA TYR A 41 -1.02 14.81 -6.29
C TYR A 41 -0.33 14.35 -7.60
N GLY A 42 -0.32 13.06 -7.91
CA GLY A 42 0.29 12.54 -9.13
C GLY A 42 1.66 11.91 -8.91
N LYS A 43 2.58 12.11 -9.87
CA LYS A 43 3.90 11.45 -9.85
C LYS A 43 4.85 12.07 -8.82
N GLU A 44 4.68 13.34 -8.50
CA GLU A 44 5.46 14.05 -7.50
C GLU A 44 4.63 14.07 -6.21
N SER A 45 5.07 13.31 -5.22
CA SER A 45 4.41 13.23 -3.93
C SER A 45 5.46 13.41 -2.85
N ASN A 46 5.38 14.51 -2.10
CA ASN A 46 6.23 14.79 -0.95
C ASN A 46 5.70 14.03 0.28
N LEU A 47 5.68 12.71 0.18
CA LEU A 47 5.30 11.85 1.30
C LEU A 47 6.41 11.89 2.33
N ALA A 48 6.09 12.31 3.55
CA ALA A 48 7.03 12.24 4.65
C ALA A 48 7.28 10.77 4.99
N VAL A 49 8.51 10.29 4.76
CA VAL A 49 8.93 8.95 5.15
C VAL A 49 10.25 9.05 5.91
N PRO A 50 10.53 8.10 6.82
CA PRO A 50 11.82 8.04 7.48
C PRO A 50 12.97 7.88 6.46
N PRO A 51 14.18 8.40 6.76
CA PRO A 51 15.31 8.38 5.81
C PRO A 51 15.73 6.99 5.35
N ASP A 52 15.55 5.97 6.20
CA ASP A 52 15.87 4.58 5.88
C ASP A 52 14.85 3.91 4.93
N ALA A 53 13.74 4.57 4.62
CA ALA A 53 12.69 4.10 3.71
C ALA A 53 12.96 4.49 2.25
N ASP A 54 14.12 5.08 1.94
CA ASP A 54 14.33 5.72 0.64
C ASP A 54 14.38 4.72 -0.53
N HIS A 55 14.82 3.48 -0.25
CA HIS A 55 14.85 2.37 -1.20
C HIS A 55 13.44 1.88 -1.63
N LEU A 56 12.39 2.27 -0.91
CA LEU A 56 11.03 1.84 -1.20
C LEU A 56 10.41 2.59 -2.39
N GLY A 57 9.55 1.91 -3.13
CA GLY A 57 8.75 2.47 -4.21
C GLY A 57 7.68 3.46 -3.71
N LYS A 58 7.10 4.25 -4.62
CA LYS A 58 6.10 5.28 -4.27
C LYS A 58 4.88 4.73 -3.54
N SER A 59 4.36 3.57 -3.97
CA SER A 59 3.22 2.93 -3.32
C SER A 59 3.56 2.47 -1.90
N GLU A 60 4.78 2.00 -1.69
CA GLU A 60 5.27 1.49 -0.41
C GLU A 60 5.52 2.65 0.56
N LYS A 61 6.15 3.73 0.06
CA LYS A 61 6.30 5.00 0.79
C LYS A 61 4.96 5.59 1.23
N ALA A 62 3.90 5.45 0.43
CA ALA A 62 2.55 5.85 0.85
C ALA A 62 2.05 5.05 2.05
N VAL A 63 2.29 3.75 2.12
CA VAL A 63 1.92 2.95 3.31
C VAL A 63 2.69 3.42 4.54
N VAL A 64 4.01 3.58 4.42
CA VAL A 64 4.86 4.04 5.53
C VAL A 64 4.42 5.41 6.04
N HIS A 65 4.16 6.34 5.12
CA HIS A 65 3.67 7.68 5.45
C HIS A 65 2.34 7.64 6.20
N MET A 66 1.38 6.86 5.70
CA MET A 66 0.04 6.74 6.30
C MET A 66 0.04 6.01 7.64
N MET A 67 1.13 5.29 7.95
CA MET A 67 1.34 4.58 9.22
C MET A 67 2.19 5.37 10.22
N LEU A 68 2.64 6.59 9.90
CA LEU A 68 3.36 7.42 10.85
C LEU A 68 2.56 7.60 12.14
N GLY A 69 3.25 7.48 13.28
CA GLY A 69 2.64 7.44 14.61
C GLY A 69 2.12 6.07 15.05
N LEU A 70 2.01 5.09 14.14
CA LEU A 70 1.59 3.71 14.45
C LEU A 70 2.72 2.68 14.24
N LEU A 71 3.80 3.05 13.54
CA LEU A 71 4.99 2.20 13.41
C LEU A 71 5.62 1.92 14.78
N GLY A 72 6.25 0.75 14.95
CA GLY A 72 6.91 0.35 16.20
C GLY A 72 5.97 -0.26 17.24
N THR A 73 4.72 -0.59 16.87
CA THR A 73 3.69 -1.04 17.82
C THR A 73 3.18 -2.46 17.58
N TRP A 74 3.86 -3.25 16.75
CA TRP A 74 3.47 -4.62 16.37
C TRP A 74 2.06 -4.74 15.80
N ARG A 75 1.53 -3.64 15.24
CA ARG A 75 0.25 -3.62 14.54
C ARG A 75 0.34 -4.31 13.19
N GLN A 76 -0.82 -4.74 12.71
CA GLN A 76 -1.00 -5.39 11.43
C GLN A 76 -1.57 -4.39 10.42
N VAL A 77 -0.90 -4.27 9.27
CA VAL A 77 -1.39 -3.53 8.11
C VAL A 77 -1.99 -4.50 7.11
N TYR A 78 -3.19 -4.18 6.62
CA TYR A 78 -3.82 -4.87 5.50
C TYR A 78 -3.76 -3.98 4.27
N ALA A 79 -3.10 -4.46 3.21
CA ALA A 79 -2.83 -3.69 2.01
C ALA A 79 -3.35 -4.39 0.76
N ASP A 80 -3.81 -3.61 -0.21
CA ASP A 80 -4.13 -4.13 -1.54
C ASP A 80 -2.85 -4.48 -2.33
N ASN A 81 -3.03 -5.04 -3.52
CA ASN A 81 -1.91 -5.40 -4.39
C ASN A 81 -1.12 -4.23 -4.98
N TRP A 82 -1.67 -3.02 -4.96
CA TRP A 82 -1.01 -1.83 -5.42
C TRP A 82 0.00 -1.33 -4.38
N PHE A 83 -0.28 -1.56 -3.10
CA PHE A 83 0.56 -1.15 -1.98
C PHE A 83 1.51 -2.25 -1.50
N CYS A 84 1.19 -3.52 -1.74
CA CYS A 84 1.97 -4.65 -1.24
C CYS A 84 3.21 -4.98 -2.11
N SER A 85 4.32 -5.32 -1.44
CA SER A 85 5.55 -5.87 -2.02
C SER A 85 6.37 -6.59 -0.96
N LEU A 86 7.32 -7.43 -1.38
CA LEU A 86 8.23 -8.10 -0.45
C LEU A 86 9.15 -7.08 0.27
N ALA A 87 9.68 -6.10 -0.46
CA ALA A 87 10.54 -5.06 0.11
C ALA A 87 9.83 -4.27 1.23
N LEU A 88 8.56 -3.93 1.03
CA LEU A 88 7.75 -3.29 2.08
C LEU A 88 7.54 -4.22 3.27
N ALA A 89 7.26 -5.50 3.05
CA ALA A 89 7.04 -6.47 4.13
C ALA A 89 8.31 -6.61 4.99
N GLU A 90 9.46 -6.78 4.37
CA GLU A 90 10.76 -6.88 5.04
C GLU A 90 11.08 -5.60 5.82
N TYR A 91 10.87 -4.43 5.21
CA TYR A 91 11.08 -3.14 5.87
C TYR A 91 10.18 -2.98 7.10
N LEU A 92 8.87 -3.22 6.96
CA LEU A 92 7.92 -3.04 8.05
C LEU A 92 8.22 -4.00 9.21
N TYR A 93 8.56 -5.25 8.91
CA TYR A 93 8.87 -6.24 9.93
C TYR A 93 10.20 -5.94 10.63
N THR A 94 11.30 -5.83 9.87
CA THR A 94 12.66 -5.77 10.42
C THR A 94 13.02 -4.39 10.98
N LYS A 95 12.51 -3.30 10.39
CA LYS A 95 12.85 -1.92 10.79
C LYS A 95 11.76 -1.23 11.59
N ARG A 96 10.51 -1.67 11.46
CA ARG A 96 9.35 -0.96 12.03
C ARG A 96 8.48 -1.78 12.97
N GLN A 97 8.82 -3.03 13.28
CA GLN A 97 8.04 -3.89 14.17
C GLN A 97 6.54 -3.82 13.82
N THR A 98 6.22 -3.98 12.54
CA THR A 98 4.87 -3.84 12.00
C THR A 98 4.65 -4.98 11.01
N TYR A 99 3.52 -5.66 11.11
CA TYR A 99 3.19 -6.76 10.22
C TYR A 99 2.47 -6.26 8.96
N LEU A 100 2.63 -6.99 7.86
CA LEU A 100 1.93 -6.72 6.59
C LEU A 100 1.20 -7.96 6.10
N THR A 101 -0.05 -7.78 5.70
CA THR A 101 -0.86 -8.80 5.00
C THR A 101 -1.44 -8.15 3.76
N GLY A 102 -1.29 -8.82 2.63
CA GLY A 102 -1.80 -8.31 1.36
C GLY A 102 -1.50 -9.27 0.22
N ILE A 103 -1.97 -8.91 -0.96
CA ILE A 103 -1.73 -9.68 -2.18
C ILE A 103 -0.50 -9.10 -2.87
N VAL A 104 0.55 -9.87 -3.09
CA VAL A 104 1.74 -9.38 -3.81
C VAL A 104 1.56 -9.60 -5.31
N ARG A 105 1.82 -8.58 -6.12
CA ARG A 105 1.79 -8.68 -7.59
C ARG A 105 3.11 -9.27 -8.12
N GLU A 106 3.04 -9.96 -9.26
CA GLU A 106 4.20 -10.33 -10.07
C GLU A 106 5.20 -9.17 -10.23
N GLY A 107 6.50 -9.48 -10.17
CA GLY A 107 7.57 -8.48 -10.25
C GLY A 107 7.76 -7.61 -9.00
N ARG A 108 7.14 -7.94 -7.86
CA ARG A 108 7.30 -7.22 -6.58
C ARG A 108 7.94 -8.03 -5.46
N GLY A 109 8.85 -8.94 -5.83
CA GLY A 109 9.68 -9.70 -4.92
C GLY A 109 9.35 -11.18 -4.69
N PRO A 110 8.17 -11.75 -5.05
CA PRO A 110 7.99 -13.19 -4.95
C PRO A 110 9.11 -13.94 -5.72
N PRO A 111 9.60 -15.09 -5.21
CA PRO A 111 10.58 -15.90 -5.92
C PRO A 111 10.14 -16.27 -7.33
N GLN A 112 11.09 -16.36 -8.27
CA GLN A 112 10.81 -16.64 -9.68
C GLN A 112 10.05 -17.95 -9.88
N PHE A 113 10.40 -18.99 -9.11
CA PHE A 113 9.72 -20.29 -9.20
C PHE A 113 8.21 -20.22 -8.88
N LEU A 114 7.77 -19.30 -7.99
CA LEU A 114 6.34 -19.08 -7.73
C LEU A 114 5.67 -18.29 -8.85
N GLN A 115 6.41 -17.44 -9.56
CA GLN A 115 5.90 -16.65 -10.69
C GLN A 115 5.77 -17.49 -11.95
N ASP A 116 6.67 -18.46 -12.15
CA ASP A 116 6.67 -19.37 -13.30
C ASP A 116 5.59 -20.45 -13.20
N GLU A 117 5.01 -20.65 -12.02
CA GLU A 117 3.96 -21.64 -11.76
C GLU A 117 2.68 -21.31 -12.57
N ARG A 118 2.39 -22.14 -13.57
CA ARG A 118 1.24 -21.97 -14.46
C ARG A 118 -0.03 -22.55 -13.83
N LEU A 119 -0.68 -21.76 -13.00
CA LEU A 119 -1.96 -22.11 -12.42
C LEU A 119 -3.08 -22.04 -13.47
N HIS A 120 -3.98 -23.03 -13.43
CA HIS A 120 -5.23 -22.98 -14.17
C HIS A 120 -6.10 -21.82 -13.69
N LYS A 121 -6.99 -21.33 -14.55
CA LYS A 121 -7.91 -20.25 -14.18
C LYS A 121 -8.79 -20.72 -13.02
N LYS A 122 -8.79 -19.96 -11.91
CA LYS A 122 -9.46 -20.27 -10.63
C LYS A 122 -8.82 -21.40 -9.79
N SER A 123 -7.59 -21.82 -10.08
CA SER A 123 -6.83 -22.68 -9.16
C SER A 123 -5.92 -21.86 -8.25
N SER A 124 -5.63 -22.41 -7.07
CA SER A 124 -4.66 -21.90 -6.11
C SER A 124 -3.68 -23.00 -5.77
N SER A 125 -2.40 -22.68 -5.66
CA SER A 125 -1.38 -23.57 -5.12
C SER A 125 -0.95 -23.05 -3.75
N PHE A 126 -0.76 -23.98 -2.81
CA PHE A 126 -0.23 -23.72 -1.47
C PHE A 126 1.07 -24.52 -1.38
N VAL A 127 2.20 -23.82 -1.33
CA VAL A 127 3.55 -24.40 -1.21
C VAL A 127 3.97 -24.34 0.26
#